data_AF-A0A0F8XLW6-F1
#
_entry.id   AF-A0A0F8XLW6-F1
#
_cell.length_a   1.000
_cell.length_b   1.000
_cell.length_c   1.000
_cell.angle_alpha   90.00
_cell.angle_beta   90.00
_cell.angle_gamma   90.00
#
_symmetry.space_group_name_H-M   'P 1'
#
loop_
_entity.id
_entity.type
_entity.pdbx_description
1 polymer ?
#
loop_
_entity_poly.entity_id
_entity_poly.type
_entity_poly.pdbx_seq_one_letter_code
_entity_poly.pdbx_strand_id
1 'polypeptide(L)'
;MARLFDSSDNQYLVSTTTPVTAAPVTIACWANSTTITVSAAAMGIFDSGSGTQWLAYMTLSGATAGDPLRAFVRAGGIETLSGGNYAANTWHHLAQRSGSSTDHEAYLDGVSIDTG
;
A
#
# COMPACT_ATOMS: atom_id res chain seq x y z
N MET A 1 8.16 16.04 5.89
CA MET A 1 9.49 15.40 6.06
C MET A 1 9.44 14.01 5.43
N ALA A 2 10.42 13.63 4.61
CA ALA A 2 10.52 12.27 4.07
C ALA A 2 11.38 11.38 4.99
N ARG A 3 11.32 10.07 4.79
CA ARG A 3 12.20 9.09 5.43
C ARG A 3 12.92 8.32 4.33
N LEU A 4 14.22 8.17 4.44
CA LEU A 4 15.03 7.38 3.51
C LEU A 4 15.15 5.96 4.06
N PHE A 5 14.85 4.98 3.21
CA PHE A 5 15.14 3.57 3.41
C PHE A 5 16.23 3.21 2.38
N ASP A 6 17.49 3.14 2.81
CA ASP A 6 18.71 3.21 1.99
C ASP A 6 19.20 1.85 1.44
N SER A 7 18.30 0.88 1.27
CA SER A 7 18.54 -0.44 0.67
C SER A 7 19.26 -1.50 1.52
N SER A 8 19.28 -1.36 2.85
CA SER A 8 19.54 -2.51 3.73
C SER A 8 18.30 -3.39 3.89
N ASP A 9 18.48 -4.67 4.24
CA ASP A 9 17.36 -5.54 4.59
C ASP A 9 16.60 -5.00 5.82
N ASN A 10 15.28 -5.15 5.81
CA ASN A 10 14.37 -4.94 6.95
C ASN A 10 14.33 -3.52 7.56
N GLN A 11 14.33 -2.48 6.74
CA GLN A 11 14.11 -1.11 7.23
C GLN A 11 12.62 -0.76 7.19
N TYR A 12 12.06 -0.38 8.35
CA TYR A 12 10.67 0.03 8.46
C TYR A 12 10.46 0.99 9.63
N LEU A 13 9.36 1.73 9.59
CA LEU A 13 8.83 2.46 10.74
C LEU A 13 7.55 1.77 11.18
N VAL A 14 7.43 1.51 12.48
CA VAL A 14 6.25 0.89 13.06
C VAL A 14 5.75 1.73 14.23
N SER A 15 4.42 1.86 14.33
CA SER A 15 3.75 2.25 15.56
C SER A 15 2.99 1.06 16.09
N THR A 16 3.16 0.74 17.37
CA THR A 16 2.45 -0.36 18.04
C THR A 16 1.11 0.07 18.63
N THR A 17 0.78 1.36 18.58
CA THR A 17 -0.54 1.86 18.97
C THR A 17 -1.57 1.42 17.93
N THR A 18 -2.60 0.67 18.33
CA THR A 18 -3.67 0.22 17.43
C THR A 18 -4.39 1.43 16.82
N PRO A 19 -4.18 1.77 15.53
CA PRO A 19 -4.78 2.96 14.97
C PRO A 19 -6.25 2.71 14.63
N VAL A 20 -6.57 1.53 14.09
CA VAL A 20 -7.91 1.08 13.71
C VAL A 20 -7.86 -0.43 13.39
N THR A 21 -8.96 -1.15 13.63
CA THR A 21 -9.06 -2.61 13.43
C THR A 21 -10.11 -3.06 12.41
N ALA A 22 -10.87 -2.12 11.83
CA ALA A 22 -11.91 -2.41 10.85
C ALA A 22 -12.15 -1.21 9.92
N ALA A 23 -12.80 -1.43 8.78
CA ALA A 23 -13.35 -0.35 7.96
C ALA A 23 -14.44 0.43 8.73
N PRO A 24 -14.64 1.74 8.46
CA PRO A 24 -13.99 2.53 7.42
C PRO A 24 -12.59 3.02 7.80
N VAL A 25 -11.65 2.91 6.86
CA VAL A 25 -10.28 3.41 7.00
C VAL A 25 -9.75 3.93 5.66
N THR A 26 -8.88 4.94 5.70
CA THR A 26 -8.07 5.35 4.55
C THR A 26 -6.61 5.40 4.97
N ILE A 27 -5.73 4.81 4.17
CA ILE A 27 -4.29 4.98 4.30
C ILE A 27 -3.76 5.71 3.08
N ALA A 28 -2.84 6.66 3.29
CA ALA A 28 -2.26 7.45 2.22
C ALA A 28 -0.82 7.82 2.55
N CYS A 29 0.03 7.84 1.52
CA CYS A 29 1.42 8.25 1.66
C CYS A 29 1.97 8.80 0.34
N TRP A 30 3.05 9.56 0.46
CA TRP A 30 3.93 9.87 -0.66
C TRP A 30 5.10 8.89 -0.65
N ALA A 31 5.41 8.30 -1.80
CA ALA A 31 6.52 7.36 -1.95
C ALA A 31 7.33 7.68 -3.21
N ASN A 32 8.63 7.42 -3.16
CA ASN A 32 9.54 7.52 -4.30
C ASN A 32 10.45 6.28 -4.28
N SER A 33 10.19 5.35 -5.20
CA SER A 33 11.02 4.17 -5.38
C SER A 33 12.15 4.48 -6.35
N THR A 34 13.37 4.07 -6.05
CA THR A 34 14.51 4.18 -6.97
C THR A 34 14.48 3.12 -8.08
N THR A 35 13.57 2.14 -7.98
CA THR A 35 13.47 1.03 -8.92
C THR A 35 12.03 0.64 -9.25
N ILE A 36 11.86 0.14 -10.48
CA ILE A 36 10.65 -0.53 -10.98
C ILE A 36 10.89 -2.02 -11.19
N THR A 37 11.95 -2.63 -10.61
CA THR A 37 12.24 -4.06 -10.79
C THR A 37 12.08 -4.88 -9.52
N VAL A 38 11.85 -4.22 -8.39
CA VAL A 38 11.71 -4.85 -7.08
C VAL A 38 10.44 -4.30 -6.43
N SER A 39 9.66 -5.19 -5.82
CA SER A 39 8.48 -4.79 -5.06
C SER A 39 8.87 -4.21 -3.71
N ALA A 40 8.24 -3.09 -3.34
CA ALA A 40 8.47 -2.43 -2.06
C ALA A 40 7.13 -2.16 -1.33
N ALA A 41 7.14 -2.38 -0.01
CA ALA A 41 6.06 -1.98 0.87
C ALA A 41 6.04 -0.45 1.01
N ALA A 42 4.90 0.19 0.71
CA ALA A 42 4.76 1.63 0.89
C ALA A 42 4.20 1.97 2.27
N MET A 43 3.07 1.36 2.63
CA MET A 43 2.38 1.56 3.91
C MET A 43 1.38 0.43 4.14
N GLY A 44 1.15 0.07 5.41
CA GLY A 44 0.05 -0.82 5.75
C GLY A 44 -0.32 -0.79 7.22
N ILE A 45 -1.49 -1.35 7.52
CA ILE A 45 -1.98 -1.63 8.87
C ILE A 45 -1.99 -3.15 9.00
N PHE A 46 -1.08 -3.65 9.84
CA PHE A 46 -0.87 -5.08 10.04
C PHE A 46 -1.32 -5.50 11.44
N ASP A 47 -1.76 -6.75 11.55
CA ASP A 47 -1.98 -7.38 12.85
C ASP A 47 -0.64 -7.71 13.49
N SER A 48 -0.38 -7.16 14.68
CA SER A 48 0.86 -7.43 15.43
C SER A 48 1.03 -8.90 15.85
N GLY A 49 -0.05 -9.67 15.93
CA GLY A 49 -0.04 -11.10 16.23
C GLY A 49 0.19 -11.99 15.01
N SER A 50 0.18 -11.42 13.79
CA SER A 50 0.34 -12.20 12.56
C SER A 50 0.98 -11.38 11.44
N GLY A 51 2.20 -11.75 11.04
CA GLY A 51 2.92 -11.09 9.95
C GLY A 51 2.30 -11.25 8.56
N THR A 52 1.21 -12.02 8.43
CA THR A 52 0.49 -12.26 7.17
C THR A 52 -0.94 -11.72 7.19
N GLN A 53 -1.33 -11.00 8.24
CA GLN A 53 -2.65 -10.38 8.33
C GLN A 53 -2.53 -8.86 8.29
N TRP A 54 -3.20 -8.26 7.32
CA TRP A 54 -3.28 -6.82 7.12
C TRP A 54 -4.74 -6.42 7.03
N LEU A 55 -5.10 -5.25 7.56
CA LEU A 55 -6.39 -4.62 7.25
C LEU A 55 -6.33 -3.94 5.88
N ALA A 56 -5.23 -3.24 5.64
CA ALA A 56 -4.94 -2.45 4.44
C ALA A 56 -3.42 -2.46 4.19
N TYR A 57 -2.98 -2.66 2.96
CA TYR A 57 -1.56 -2.72 2.62
C TYR A 57 -1.31 -2.30 1.17
N MET A 58 -0.45 -1.30 0.96
CA MET A 58 -0.08 -0.80 -0.37
C MET A 58 1.36 -1.15 -0.71
N THR A 59 1.59 -1.61 -1.95
CA THR A 59 2.91 -1.91 -2.51
C THR A 59 3.14 -1.26 -3.86
N LEU A 60 4.37 -0.76 -4.06
CA LEU A 60 4.91 -0.45 -5.37
C LEU A 60 5.46 -1.75 -5.96
N SER A 61 4.77 -2.31 -6.95
CA SER A 61 4.97 -3.71 -7.36
C SER A 61 5.85 -3.85 -8.59
N GLY A 62 7.08 -3.31 -8.57
CA GLY A 62 8.00 -3.34 -9.72
C GLY A 62 8.42 -4.75 -10.19
N ALA A 63 8.23 -5.80 -9.40
CA ALA A 63 8.43 -7.16 -9.90
C ALA A 63 7.26 -7.67 -10.79
N THR A 64 6.19 -6.89 -10.94
CA THR A 64 4.98 -7.24 -11.71
C THR A 64 4.94 -6.43 -13.00
N ALA A 65 4.64 -7.08 -14.12
CA ALA A 65 4.55 -6.40 -15.41
C ALA A 65 3.59 -5.20 -15.37
N GLY A 66 4.03 -4.05 -15.88
CA GLY A 66 3.29 -2.79 -15.82
C GLY A 66 3.57 -1.96 -14.57
N ASP A 67 4.39 -2.45 -13.64
CA ASP A 67 4.83 -1.75 -12.42
C ASP A 67 3.65 -1.14 -11.63
N PRO A 68 2.64 -1.94 -11.25
CA PRO A 68 1.42 -1.41 -10.67
C PRO A 68 1.59 -1.02 -9.21
N LEU A 69 0.77 -0.04 -8.79
CA LEU A 69 0.36 0.04 -7.40
C LEU A 69 -0.57 -1.15 -7.13
N ARG A 70 -0.30 -1.88 -6.05
CA ARG A 70 -1.22 -2.89 -5.53
C ARG A 70 -1.68 -2.49 -4.14
N ALA A 71 -2.97 -2.58 -3.89
CA ALA A 71 -3.55 -2.47 -2.56
C ALA A 71 -4.21 -3.80 -2.19
N PHE A 72 -3.85 -4.32 -1.02
CA PHE A 72 -4.39 -5.55 -0.47
C PHE A 72 -5.34 -5.20 0.67
N VAL A 73 -6.52 -5.81 0.64
CA VAL A 73 -7.55 -5.59 1.65
C VAL A 73 -7.95 -6.91 2.27
N ARG A 74 -8.15 -6.91 3.59
CA ARG A 74 -8.70 -8.06 4.32
C ARG A 74 -9.92 -7.68 5.14
N ALA A 75 -10.96 -7.23 4.45
CA ALA A 75 -12.25 -6.95 5.06
C ALA A 75 -13.26 -7.89 4.38
N GLY A 76 -13.90 -8.80 5.13
CA GLY A 76 -14.85 -9.79 4.55
C GLY A 76 -14.24 -10.88 3.65
N GLY A 77 -13.00 -10.71 3.15
CA GLY A 77 -12.27 -11.63 2.28
C GLY A 77 -10.87 -11.09 1.98
N ILE A 78 -10.07 -11.77 1.15
CA ILE A 78 -8.81 -11.22 0.62
C ILE A 78 -9.09 -10.65 -0.76
N GLU A 79 -8.78 -9.37 -0.93
CA GLU A 79 -8.91 -8.67 -2.20
C GLU A 79 -7.57 -8.03 -2.59
N THR A 80 -7.32 -7.93 -3.89
CA THR A 80 -6.19 -7.19 -4.45
C THR A 80 -6.72 -6.24 -5.50
N LEU A 81 -6.57 -4.95 -5.23
CA LEU A 81 -6.75 -3.88 -6.18
C LEU A 81 -5.41 -3.61 -6.88
N SER A 82 -5.39 -3.53 -8.20
CA SER A 82 -4.13 -3.41 -8.95
C SER A 82 -4.28 -2.59 -10.21
N GLY A 83 -3.48 -1.54 -10.35
CA GLY A 83 -3.51 -0.69 -11.53
C GLY A 83 -2.56 0.49 -11.43
N GLY A 84 -2.62 1.35 -12.45
CA GLY A 84 -1.67 2.44 -12.64
C GLY A 84 -0.24 1.93 -12.90
N ASN A 85 0.65 2.82 -13.33
CA ASN A 85 2.07 2.51 -13.48
C ASN A 85 2.84 3.58 -12.72
N TYR A 86 3.68 3.18 -11.76
CA TYR A 86 4.57 4.12 -11.10
C TYR A 86 5.92 4.19 -11.84
N ALA A 87 6.61 5.32 -11.72
CA ALA A 87 7.92 5.53 -12.31
C ALA A 87 9.01 5.53 -11.22
N ALA A 88 10.19 5.00 -11.56
CA ALA A 88 11.36 5.12 -10.70
C ALA A 88 11.78 6.60 -10.55
N ASN A 89 12.37 6.93 -9.40
CA ASN A 89 12.89 8.26 -9.05
C ASN A 89 11.84 9.38 -9.11
N THR A 90 10.55 9.03 -9.04
CA THR A 90 9.42 9.97 -9.09
C THR A 90 8.60 9.85 -7.82
N TRP A 91 8.20 10.99 -7.26
CA TRP A 91 7.29 11.02 -6.12
C TRP A 91 5.87 10.75 -6.60
N HIS A 92 5.24 9.73 -6.03
CA HIS A 92 3.86 9.37 -6.29
C HIS A 92 3.04 9.48 -5.01
N HIS A 93 1.80 9.93 -5.14
CA HIS A 93 0.82 9.87 -4.06
C HIS A 93 0.01 8.58 -4.17
N LEU A 94 0.05 7.77 -3.11
CA LEU A 94 -0.64 6.49 -3.04
C LEU A 94 -1.74 6.60 -1.99
N ALA A 95 -2.95 6.13 -2.31
CA ALA A 95 -4.01 6.02 -1.32
C ALA A 95 -4.85 4.76 -1.52
N GLN A 96 -5.34 4.23 -0.41
CA GLN A 96 -6.32 3.15 -0.38
C GLN A 96 -7.45 3.58 0.55
N ARG A 97 -8.68 3.49 0.06
CA ARG A 97 -9.91 3.65 0.84
C ARG A 97 -10.53 2.28 1.06
N SER A 98 -10.87 1.97 2.30
CA SER A 98 -11.74 0.85 2.66
C SER A 98 -12.97 1.41 3.35
N GLY A 99 -14.08 1.54 2.62
CA GLY A 99 -15.33 2.10 3.13
C GLY A 99 -16.17 1.11 3.93
N SER A 100 -16.20 -0.16 3.50
CA SER A 100 -16.89 -1.25 4.19
C SER A 100 -16.09 -2.56 4.08
N SER A 101 -16.71 -3.73 4.28
CA SER A 101 -16.10 -5.02 4.00
C SER A 101 -16.13 -5.46 2.53
N THR A 102 -16.77 -4.68 1.66
CA THR A 102 -16.94 -4.97 0.23
C THR A 102 -16.98 -3.67 -0.58
N ASP A 103 -16.30 -2.63 -0.09
CA ASP A 103 -16.27 -1.32 -0.73
C ASP A 103 -14.87 -0.75 -0.55
N HIS A 104 -14.06 -0.94 -1.58
CA HIS A 104 -12.64 -0.69 -1.60
C HIS A 104 -12.24 0.05 -2.87
N GLU A 105 -11.25 0.92 -2.75
CA GLU A 105 -10.74 1.67 -3.89
C GLU A 105 -9.28 2.06 -3.69
N ALA A 106 -8.49 1.96 -4.75
CA ALA A 106 -7.08 2.33 -4.76
C ALA A 106 -6.84 3.52 -5.70
N TYR A 107 -5.90 4.38 -5.33
CA TYR A 107 -5.58 5.60 -6.04
C TYR A 107 -4.07 5.77 -6.24
N LEU A 108 -3.68 6.17 -7.45
CA LEU A 108 -2.32 6.59 -7.80
C LEU A 108 -2.37 8.02 -8.35
N ASP A 109 -1.62 8.93 -7.73
CA ASP A 109 -1.55 10.34 -8.09
C ASP A 109 -2.92 11.04 -8.15
N GLY A 110 -3.82 10.61 -7.26
CA GLY A 110 -5.19 11.13 -7.15
C GLY A 110 -6.18 10.53 -8.16
N VAL A 111 -5.74 9.61 -9.02
CA VAL A 111 -6.58 8.90 -9.99
C VAL A 111 -6.97 7.53 -9.43
N SER A 112 -8.26 7.21 -9.46
CA SER A 112 -8.76 5.86 -9.12
C SER A 112 -8.23 4.84 -10.13
N ILE A 113 -7.57 3.80 -9.64
CA ILE A 113 -6.94 2.77 -10.48
C ILE A 113 -7.69 1.45 -10.48
N ASP A 114 -8.49 1.19 -9.45
CA ASP A 114 -9.25 -0.05 -9.29
C ASP A 114 -10.26 0.08 -8.12
N THR A 115 -11.35 -0.66 -8.19
CA THR A 115 -12.42 -0.71 -7.17
C THR A 115 -12.89 -2.13 -6.94
N GLY A 116 -13.29 -2.47 -5.71
CA GLY A 116 -13.85 -3.78 -5.37
C GLY A 116 -14.85 -3.75 -4.22
#